data_AF-A0A3D2XHV6-F1
#
_entry.id   AF-A0A3D2XHV6-F1
#
_cell.length_a   1.000
_cell.length_b   1.000
_cell.length_c   1.000
_cell.angle_alpha   90.00
_cell.angle_beta   90.00
_cell.angle_gamma   90.00
#
_symmetry.space_group_name_H-M   'P 1'
#
loop_
_entity.id
_entity.type
_entity.pdbx_description
1 polymer ?
#
loop_
_entity_poly.entity_id
_entity_poly.type
_entity_poly.pdbx_seq_one_letter_code
_entity_poly.pdbx_strand_id
1 'polypeptide(L)'
;FEAADDYVKIHTAEGVFLKNKTMQFFEQKMDAAHFIRIHRSYMVNVHLISRIDPYEKDGHLAILSIGVRLPVSKSGYTRLKTALGI
;
A
#
# COMPACT_ATOMS: atom_id res chain seq x y z
N PHE A 1 -2.13 -5.21 0.65
CA PHE A 1 -2.18 -5.91 -0.63
C PHE A 1 -0.79 -5.91 -1.24
N GLU A 2 -0.27 -7.10 -1.53
CA GLU A 2 1.03 -7.32 -2.16
C GLU A 2 0.81 -8.06 -3.49
N ALA A 3 1.43 -7.59 -4.56
CA ALA A 3 1.46 -8.29 -5.84
C ALA A 3 2.49 -9.43 -5.77
N ALA A 4 2.03 -10.65 -6.04
CA ALA A 4 2.81 -11.87 -6.09
C ALA A 4 2.56 -12.56 -7.44
N ASP A 5 3.28 -12.11 -8.47
CA ASP A 5 3.14 -12.59 -9.85
C ASP A 5 1.71 -12.37 -10.38
N ASP A 6 1.01 -13.42 -10.82
CA ASP A 6 -0.41 -13.37 -11.23
C ASP A 6 -1.41 -13.26 -10.06
N TYR A 7 -0.92 -13.29 -8.82
CA TYR A 7 -1.76 -13.28 -7.63
C TYR A 7 -1.57 -12.00 -6.81
N VAL A 8 -2.60 -11.64 -6.06
CA VAL A 8 -2.53 -10.60 -5.03
C VAL A 8 -2.73 -11.25 -3.68
N LYS A 9 -1.74 -11.05 -2.82
CA LYS A 9 -1.80 -11.37 -1.39
C LYS A 9 -2.53 -10.26 -0.65
N ILE A 10 -3.61 -10.63 0.00
CA ILE A 10 -4.41 -9.76 0.86
C ILE A 10 -4.04 -10.12 2.30
N HIS A 11 -3.32 -9.23 2.95
CA HIS A 11 -2.96 -9.36 4.35
C HIS A 11 -4.08 -8.75 5.18
N THR A 12 -4.76 -9.56 5.99
CA THR A 12 -5.75 -9.13 6.97
C THR A 12 -5.27 -9.54 8.37
N ALA A 13 -6.00 -9.12 9.41
CA ALA A 13 -5.69 -9.51 10.78
C ALA A 13 -5.83 -11.03 11.02
N GLU A 14 -6.71 -11.70 10.27
CA GLU A 14 -6.98 -13.14 10.40
C GLU A 14 -5.97 -14.00 9.62
N GLY A 15 -5.26 -13.42 8.65
CA GLY A 15 -4.27 -14.15 7.87
C GLY A 15 -4.00 -13.54 6.50
N VAL A 16 -3.37 -14.34 5.64
CA VAL A 16 -3.03 -13.95 4.26
C VAL A 16 -3.90 -14.72 3.28
N PHE A 17 -4.67 -14.00 2.48
CA PHE A 17 -5.51 -14.57 1.43
C PHE A 17 -4.86 -14.35 0.06
N LEU A 18 -4.77 -15.41 -0.73
CA LEU A 18 -4.32 -15.30 -2.12
C LEU A 18 -5.54 -15.16 -3.04
N LYS A 19 -5.52 -14.16 -3.93
CA LYS A 19 -6.53 -14.03 -5.00
C LYS A 19 -5.85 -13.86 -6.34
N ASN A 20 -6.27 -14.65 -7.33
CA ASN A 20 -5.87 -14.49 -8.73
C ASN A 20 -6.68 -13.34 -9.35
N LYS A 21 -6.28 -12.11 -9.01
CA LYS A 21 -6.85 -10.85 -9.50
C LYS A 21 -5.72 -9.85 -9.56
N THR A 22 -5.79 -8.92 -10.50
CA THR A 22 -4.74 -7.91 -10.68
C THR A 22 -4.81 -6.85 -9.58
N MET A 23 -3.68 -6.21 -9.28
CA MET A 23 -3.67 -5.03 -8.39
C MET A 23 -4.62 -3.93 -8.87
N GLN A 24 -4.75 -3.77 -10.19
CA GLN A 24 -5.62 -2.76 -10.79
C GLN A 24 -7.12 -3.08 -10.55
N PHE A 25 -7.50 -4.35 -10.55
CA PHE A 25 -8.86 -4.76 -10.17
C PHE A 25 -9.20 -4.34 -8.74
N PHE A 26 -8.27 -4.54 -7.79
CA PHE A 26 -8.47 -4.08 -6.42
C PHE A 26 -8.43 -2.56 -6.30
N GLU A 27 -7.57 -1.88 -7.06
CA GLU A 27 -7.52 -0.41 -7.10
C GLU A 27 -8.85 0.21 -7.56
N GLN A 28 -9.58 -0.44 -8.47
CA GLN A 28 -10.90 0.01 -8.92
C GLN A 28 -12.04 -0.38 -7.98
N LYS A 29 -11.94 -1.54 -7.31
CA LYS A 29 -12.96 -2.05 -6.40
C LYS A 29 -12.89 -1.42 -5.01
N MET A 30 -11.71 -0.98 -4.60
CA MET A 30 -11.46 -0.40 -3.29
C MET A 30 -11.61 1.11 -3.33
N ASP A 31 -12.00 1.68 -2.20
CA ASP A 31 -12.12 3.12 -2.07
C ASP A 31 -10.73 3.77 -2.10
N ALA A 32 -10.50 4.68 -3.05
CA ALA A 32 -9.21 5.33 -3.23
C ALA A 32 -8.83 6.31 -2.11
N ALA A 33 -9.79 6.72 -1.26
CA ALA A 33 -9.50 7.52 -0.08
C ALA A 33 -8.91 6.65 1.04
N HIS A 34 -9.34 5.39 1.14
CA HIS A 34 -8.85 4.46 2.16
C HIS A 34 -7.68 3.62 1.67
N PHE A 35 -7.73 3.08 0.46
CA PHE A 35 -6.73 2.17 -0.08
C PHE A 35 -5.90 2.86 -1.15
N ILE A 36 -4.62 3.07 -0.84
CA ILE A 36 -3.70 3.77 -1.73
C ILE A 36 -2.57 2.87 -2.15
N ARG A 37 -2.32 2.91 -3.46
CA ARG A 37 -1.18 2.24 -4.07
C ARG A 37 0.09 3.05 -3.81
N ILE A 38 0.87 2.58 -2.85
CA ILE A 38 2.12 3.21 -2.40
C ILE A 38 3.32 2.78 -3.24
N HIS A 39 3.21 1.64 -3.93
CA HIS A 39 4.24 1.08 -4.78
C HIS A 39 3.60 0.32 -5.95
N ARG A 40 4.34 0.09 -7.04
CA ARG A 40 3.84 -0.74 -8.17
C ARG A 40 3.34 -2.11 -7.74
N SER A 41 3.89 -2.68 -6.68
CA SER A 41 3.50 -3.99 -6.13
C SER A 41 2.76 -3.91 -4.80
N TYR A 42 2.54 -2.73 -4.22
CA TYR A 42 1.95 -2.61 -2.88
C TYR A 42 0.82 -1.57 -2.84
N MET A 43 -0.29 -1.98 -2.23
CA MET A 43 -1.42 -1.12 -1.89
C MET A 43 -1.80 -1.37 -0.43
N VAL A 44 -2.02 -0.30 0.31
CA VAL A 44 -2.22 -0.32 1.76
C VAL A 44 -3.39 0.58 2.14
N ASN A 45 -4.04 0.26 3.26
CA ASN A 45 -5.00 1.16 3.86
C ASN A 45 -4.25 2.31 4.57
N VAL A 46 -4.52 3.55 4.20
CA VAL A 46 -3.87 4.74 4.78
C VAL A 46 -4.10 4.85 6.29
N HIS A 47 -5.24 4.36 6.79
CA HIS A 47 -5.55 4.34 8.21
C HIS A 47 -4.65 3.39 9.02
N LEU A 48 -4.07 2.38 8.36
CA LEU A 48 -3.10 1.48 9.00
C LEU A 48 -1.69 2.04 9.00
N ILE A 49 -1.42 3.14 8.30
CA ILE A 49 -0.08 3.74 8.27
C ILE A 49 0.12 4.51 9.57
N SER A 50 1.10 4.06 10.35
CA SER A 50 1.48 4.71 11.60
C SER A 50 2.44 5.88 11.35
N ARG A 51 3.40 5.70 10.44
CA ARG A 51 4.38 6.73 10.08
C ARG A 51 5.00 6.43 8.71
N ILE A 52 5.56 7.47 8.10
CA ILE A 52 6.29 7.36 6.84
C ILE A 52 7.70 7.90 7.11
N ASP A 53 8.70 7.03 6.98
CA ASP A 53 10.10 7.40 7.13
C ASP A 53 10.75 7.61 5.76
N PRO A 54 11.64 8.61 5.59
CA PRO A 54 12.44 8.73 4.39
C PRO A 54 13.39 7.53 4.25
N TYR A 55 13.49 6.96 3.05
CA TYR A 55 14.29 5.76 2.77
C TYR A 55 15.11 5.92 1.48
N GLU A 56 16.44 6.02 1.60
CA GLU A 56 17.37 6.28 0.49
C GLU A 56 16.99 7.51 -0.38
N LYS A 57 17.81 7.81 -1.39
CA LYS A 57 17.84 9.09 -2.14
C LYS A 57 16.50 9.65 -2.65
N ASP A 58 15.46 8.83 -2.85
CA ASP A 58 14.13 9.28 -3.31
C ASP A 58 12.98 8.34 -2.87
N GLY A 59 13.26 7.37 -1.99
CA GLY A 59 12.29 6.40 -1.51
C GLY A 59 11.69 6.81 -0.16
N HIS A 60 10.53 6.27 0.17
CA HIS A 60 9.97 6.36 1.52
C HIS A 60 9.62 4.95 2.01
N LEU A 61 9.55 4.76 3.32
CA LEU A 61 9.09 3.55 3.97
C LEU A 61 7.84 3.87 4.76
N ALA A 62 6.70 3.30 4.36
CA ALA A 62 5.48 3.33 5.16
C ALA A 62 5.56 2.24 6.22
N ILE A 63 5.47 2.64 7.49
CA ILE A 63 5.41 1.74 8.62
C ILE A 63 3.95 1.66 9.07
N LEU A 64 3.42 0.45 9.02
CA LEU A 64 2.05 0.17 9.43
C LEU A 64 1.99 -0.03 10.94
N SER A 65 0.82 0.22 11.55
CA SER A 65 0.57 -0.01 12.97
C SER A 65 0.77 -1.47 13.40
N ILE A 66 0.70 -2.42 12.46
CA ILE A 66 1.00 -3.84 12.66
C ILE A 66 2.50 -4.17 12.62
N GLY A 67 3.38 -3.17 12.53
CA GLY A 67 4.84 -3.33 12.49
C GLY A 67 5.42 -3.68 11.12
N VAL A 68 4.57 -3.88 10.10
CA VAL A 68 4.99 -4.14 8.71
C VAL A 68 5.56 -2.86 8.09
N ARG A 69 6.65 -3.00 7.34
CA ARG A 69 7.31 -1.90 6.62
C ARG A 69 7.19 -2.13 5.13
N LEU A 70 6.62 -1.16 4.40
CA LEU A 70 6.42 -1.25 2.97
C LEU A 70 7.15 -0.13 2.24
N PRO A 71 7.92 -0.43 1.19
CA PRO A 71 8.56 0.59 0.38
C PRO A 71 7.49 1.39 -0.37
N VAL A 72 7.71 2.69 -0.45
CA VAL A 72 6.84 3.66 -1.11
C VAL A 72 7.66 4.32 -2.22
N SER A 73 7.13 4.26 -3.45
CA SER A 73 7.70 5.00 -4.58
C SER A 73 7.31 6.47 -4.51
N LYS A 74 8.10 7.35 -5.14
CA LYS A 74 7.80 8.78 -5.29
C LYS A 74 6.35 9.05 -5.71
N SER A 75 5.84 8.34 -6.73
CA SER A 75 4.47 8.48 -7.22
C SER A 75 3.42 8.06 -6.18
N GLY A 76 3.69 6.99 -5.43
CA GLY A 76 2.81 6.52 -4.37
C GLY A 76 2.80 7.46 -3.16
N TYR A 77 3.94 8.06 -2.85
CA TYR A 77 4.06 9.08 -1.83
C TYR A 77 3.23 10.34 -2.16
N THR A 78 3.25 10.81 -3.41
CA THR A 78 2.39 11.92 -3.85
C THR A 78 0.91 11.59 -3.64
N ARG A 79 0.45 10.38 -4.01
CA ARG A 79 -0.93 9.95 -3.77
C ARG A 79 -1.27 9.91 -2.28
N LEU A 80 -0.35 9.41 -1.46
CA LEU A 80 -0.48 9.36 -0.01
C LEU A 80 -0.67 10.75 0.59
N LYS A 81 0.16 11.72 0.18
CA LYS A 81 0.04 13.12 0.59
C LYS A 81 -1.33 13.70 0.25
N THR A 82 -1.77 13.53 -1.00
CA THR A 82 -3.07 14.01 -1.45
C THR A 82 -4.23 13.45 -0.61
N ALA A 83 -4.18 12.17 -0.25
CA ALA A 83 -5.24 11.56 0.54
C ALA A 83 -5.18 11.88 2.04
N LEU A 84 -3.98 12.13 2.57
CA LEU A 84 -3.79 12.62 3.94
C LEU A 84 -4.07 14.12 4.07
N GLY A 85 -4.25 14.84 2.96
CA GLY A 85 -4.54 16.27 2.94
C GLY A 85 -3.36 17.16 3.34
N ILE A 86 -2.13 16.66 3.19
CA ILE A 86 -0.85 17.33 3.51
C ILE A 86 -0.03 17.60 2.24
#